data_AF-A0A8S3FMI4-F1
#
_entry.id   AF-A0A8S3FMI4-F1
#
_cell.length_a   1.000
_cell.length_b   1.000
_cell.length_c   1.000
_cell.angle_alpha   90.00
_cell.angle_beta   90.00
_cell.angle_gamma   90.00
#
_symmetry.space_group_name_H-M   'P 1'
#
loop_
_entity.id
_entity.type
_entity.pdbx_description
1 polymer ?
#
loop_
_entity_poly.entity_id
_entity_poly.type
_entity_poly.pdbx_seq_one_letter_code
_entity_poly.pdbx_strand_id
1 'polypeptide(L)'
;YLTQATSALTRDTITSAESKCSDLADALSGMVLSVSYEDVKLAVEGITQLASNILVAVNTPLMGRGIALNSDFDSANTLPAYYDTDIESPWSNPNLFADGNDFSLETIEKNRNLYYQQQNSNEAITHVENILTECVKTLSVHMNIGQTNIIDTDSIQMTTSKLIMGNLGSLNISEAGGSIIRLPKLSYCSLLLGSDSCSNNTEIIANSVVLPLAAAGYNGRTYAHVNMSRSVSLDILDSTG
;
A
#
# COMPACT_ATOMS: atom_id res chain seq x y z
N TYR A 1 19.41 19.51 15.38
CA TYR A 1 18.83 20.38 14.34
C TYR A 1 18.87 19.64 13.02
N LEU A 2 17.77 18.98 12.64
CA LEU A 2 17.60 18.52 11.25
C LEU A 2 17.23 19.76 10.43
N THR A 3 18.01 20.05 9.39
CA THR A 3 17.84 21.23 8.54
C THR A 3 16.94 20.91 7.35
N GLN A 4 16.49 21.95 6.63
CA GLN A 4 15.70 21.89 5.39
C GLN A 4 16.29 20.95 4.31
N ALA A 5 17.59 20.65 4.37
CA ALA A 5 18.29 19.73 3.47
C ALA A 5 18.05 18.25 3.79
N THR A 6 17.75 17.90 5.06
CA THR A 6 17.52 16.50 5.46
C THR A 6 16.16 15.97 4.97
N SER A 7 15.24 16.86 4.63
CA SER A 7 13.85 16.53 4.32
C SER A 7 13.52 16.43 2.85
N ALA A 8 14.08 17.33 2.02
CA ALA A 8 14.15 17.10 0.58
C ALA A 8 14.88 15.79 0.28
N LEU A 9 16.00 15.53 0.96
CA LEU A 9 16.75 14.28 0.82
C LEU A 9 15.92 13.05 1.22
N THR A 10 15.11 13.12 2.28
CA THR A 10 14.28 11.98 2.71
C THR A 10 13.16 11.69 1.69
N ARG A 11 12.49 12.72 1.16
CA ARG A 11 11.48 12.55 0.09
C ARG A 11 12.13 12.01 -1.18
N ASP A 12 13.21 12.62 -1.64
CA ASP A 12 13.92 12.18 -2.84
C ASP A 12 14.42 10.74 -2.69
N THR A 13 14.86 10.37 -1.48
CA THR A 13 15.25 8.99 -1.17
C THR A 13 14.06 8.04 -1.21
N ILE A 14 12.90 8.42 -0.66
CA ILE A 14 11.67 7.61 -0.70
C ILE A 14 11.20 7.43 -2.15
N THR A 15 11.06 8.52 -2.91
CA THR A 15 10.65 8.46 -4.33
C THR A 15 11.66 7.67 -5.16
N SER A 16 12.96 7.82 -4.90
CA SER A 16 13.99 7.02 -5.56
C SER A 16 13.90 5.55 -5.17
N ALA A 17 13.62 5.23 -3.91
CA ALA A 17 13.43 3.86 -3.43
C ALA A 17 12.18 3.23 -4.04
N GLU A 18 11.05 3.95 -4.11
CA GLU A 18 9.83 3.52 -4.79
C GLU A 18 10.09 3.19 -6.26
N SER A 19 10.73 4.11 -6.99
CA SER A 19 11.10 3.89 -8.39
C SER A 19 12.00 2.66 -8.56
N LYS A 20 13.00 2.49 -7.69
CA LYS A 20 13.89 1.32 -7.75
C LYS A 20 13.17 0.03 -7.39
N CYS A 21 12.22 0.07 -6.46
CA CYS A 21 11.37 -1.06 -6.11
C CYS A 21 10.54 -1.51 -7.31
N SER A 22 9.92 -0.55 -8.01
CA SER A 22 9.16 -0.79 -9.24
C SER A 22 10.07 -1.36 -10.34
N ASP A 23 11.23 -0.75 -10.60
CA ASP A 23 12.19 -1.22 -11.60
C ASP A 23 12.59 -2.69 -11.34
N LEU A 24 12.76 -3.07 -10.07
CA LEU A 24 13.12 -4.44 -9.67
C LEU A 24 11.95 -5.42 -9.89
N ALA A 25 10.73 -5.03 -9.55
CA ALA A 25 9.54 -5.84 -9.80
C ALA A 25 9.33 -6.07 -11.30
N ASP A 26 9.44 -5.02 -12.11
CA ASP A 26 9.34 -5.08 -13.57
C ASP A 26 10.44 -5.95 -14.17
N ALA A 27 11.68 -5.80 -13.71
CA ALA A 27 12.79 -6.62 -14.17
C ALA A 27 12.57 -8.10 -13.84
N LEU A 28 12.08 -8.41 -12.64
CA LEU A 28 11.80 -9.78 -12.22
C LEU A 28 10.67 -10.40 -13.07
N SER A 29 9.58 -9.66 -13.29
CA SER A 29 8.47 -10.06 -14.16
C SER A 29 8.97 -10.36 -15.58
N GLY A 30 9.83 -9.49 -16.14
CA GLY A 30 10.41 -9.67 -17.46
C GLY A 30 11.31 -10.90 -17.61
N MET A 31 11.90 -11.41 -16.52
CA MET A 31 12.76 -12.60 -16.54
C MET A 31 12.10 -13.83 -15.92
N VAL A 32 10.83 -13.78 -15.54
CA VAL A 32 10.16 -14.80 -14.74
C VAL A 32 10.34 -16.21 -15.30
N LEU A 33 10.20 -16.40 -16.62
CA LEU A 33 10.33 -17.72 -17.26
C LEU A 33 11.77 -18.26 -17.32
N SER A 34 12.76 -17.43 -17.06
CA SER A 34 14.19 -17.76 -17.14
C SER A 34 14.84 -18.00 -15.78
N VAL A 35 14.09 -17.82 -14.69
CA VAL A 35 14.57 -17.87 -13.31
C VAL A 35 13.83 -18.96 -12.55
N SER A 36 14.49 -19.58 -11.56
CA SER A 36 13.86 -20.64 -10.77
C SER A 36 12.82 -20.06 -9.81
N TYR A 37 11.85 -20.89 -9.39
CA TYR A 37 10.88 -20.50 -8.37
C TYR A 37 11.55 -19.99 -7.07
N GLU A 38 12.64 -20.63 -6.63
CA GLU A 38 13.32 -20.27 -5.38
C GLU A 38 13.95 -18.87 -5.51
N ASP A 39 14.58 -18.59 -6.64
CA ASP A 39 15.17 -17.28 -6.91
C ASP A 39 14.09 -16.19 -7.05
N VAL A 40 12.95 -16.51 -7.70
CA VAL A 40 11.80 -15.60 -7.78
C VAL A 40 11.25 -15.30 -6.39
N LYS A 41 11.09 -16.33 -5.55
CA LYS A 41 10.61 -16.16 -4.17
C LYS A 41 11.55 -15.25 -3.37
N LEU A 42 12.86 -15.50 -3.42
CA LEU A 42 13.86 -14.68 -2.72
C LEU A 42 13.85 -13.22 -3.22
N ALA A 43 13.72 -13.02 -4.53
CA ALA A 43 13.62 -11.68 -5.10
C ALA A 43 12.34 -10.96 -4.63
N VAL A 44 11.19 -11.64 -4.65
CA VAL A 44 9.93 -11.08 -4.16
C VAL A 44 9.99 -10.75 -2.66
N GLU A 45 10.61 -11.60 -1.83
CA GLU A 45 10.83 -11.30 -0.41
C GLU A 45 11.68 -10.03 -0.23
N GLY A 46 12.75 -9.88 -1.01
CA GLY A 46 13.60 -8.68 -1.00
C GLY A 46 12.87 -7.41 -1.44
N ILE A 47 12.07 -7.48 -2.52
CA ILE A 47 11.24 -6.37 -3.01
C ILE A 47 10.18 -6.00 -1.96
N THR A 48 9.54 -7.01 -1.35
CA THR A 48 8.53 -6.80 -0.30
C THR A 48 9.16 -6.15 0.95
N GLN A 49 10.37 -6.54 1.33
CA GLN A 49 11.09 -5.90 2.44
C GLN A 49 11.42 -4.43 2.13
N LEU A 50 11.80 -4.12 0.88
CA LEU A 50 12.05 -2.74 0.48
C LEU A 50 10.75 -1.91 0.48
N ALA A 51 9.65 -2.47 -0.01
CA ALA A 51 8.32 -1.87 0.09
C ALA A 51 7.89 -1.64 1.55
N SER A 52 8.15 -2.58 2.46
CA SER A 52 7.91 -2.43 3.89
C SER A 52 8.70 -1.24 4.46
N ASN A 53 9.97 -1.11 4.09
CA ASN A 53 10.82 -0.01 4.55
C ASN A 53 10.29 1.36 4.05
N ILE A 54 9.79 1.44 2.82
CA ILE A 54 9.13 2.63 2.27
C ILE A 54 7.91 3.00 3.12
N LEU A 55 7.02 2.04 3.39
CA LEU A 55 5.82 2.28 4.21
C LEU A 55 6.16 2.76 5.63
N VAL A 56 7.20 2.21 6.25
CA VAL A 56 7.69 2.66 7.56
C VAL A 56 8.19 4.10 7.48
N ALA A 57 9.00 4.42 6.47
CA ALA A 57 9.59 5.74 6.30
C ALA A 57 8.53 6.82 6.09
N VAL A 58 7.49 6.52 5.31
CA VAL A 58 6.39 7.44 4.99
C VAL A 58 5.44 7.63 6.16
N ASN A 59 5.14 6.57 6.94
CA ASN A 59 4.23 6.67 8.08
C ASN A 59 4.87 7.29 9.33
N THR A 60 6.19 7.19 9.53
CA THR A 60 6.86 7.66 10.75
C THR A 60 6.65 9.17 11.03
N PRO A 61 6.73 10.08 10.05
CA PRO A 61 6.40 11.51 10.23
C PRO A 61 4.93 11.75 10.60
N LEU A 62 4.00 11.05 9.94
CA LEU A 62 2.56 11.17 10.16
C LEU A 62 2.12 10.74 11.57
N MET A 63 2.87 9.84 12.20
CA MET A 63 2.65 9.39 13.57
C MET A 63 3.16 10.39 14.63
N GLY A 64 3.70 11.54 14.23
CA GLY A 64 4.38 12.48 15.14
C GLY A 64 5.63 11.88 15.81
N ARG A 65 6.12 10.75 15.28
CA ARG A 65 7.33 10.06 15.75
C ARG A 65 8.59 10.55 15.02
N GLY A 66 8.40 11.37 13.98
CA GLY A 66 9.41 12.21 13.35
C GLY A 66 9.06 13.69 13.45
N ILE A 67 10.05 14.56 13.32
CA ILE A 67 9.83 16.01 13.21
C ILE A 67 9.17 16.25 11.86
N ALA A 68 7.95 16.82 11.83
CA ALA A 68 7.39 17.35 10.59
C ALA A 68 8.42 18.30 9.98
N LEU A 69 8.96 17.93 8.82
CA LEU A 69 10.20 18.52 8.38
C LEU A 69 9.95 19.93 7.85
N ASN A 70 10.78 20.91 8.22
CA ASN A 70 10.55 22.32 7.88
C ASN A 70 10.32 22.53 6.37
N SER A 71 10.98 21.79 5.48
CA SER A 71 10.71 21.92 4.03
C SER A 71 9.32 21.50 3.62
N ASP A 72 8.70 20.54 4.33
CA ASP A 72 7.35 20.05 4.02
C ASP A 72 6.33 21.08 4.47
N PHE A 73 6.58 21.69 5.63
CA PHE A 73 5.84 22.85 6.08
C PHE A 73 6.00 24.04 5.11
N ASP A 74 7.23 24.35 4.70
CA ASP A 74 7.51 25.44 3.76
C ASP A 74 6.87 25.16 2.39
N SER A 75 6.99 23.94 1.87
CA SER A 75 6.45 23.54 0.57
C SER A 75 4.92 23.51 0.59
N ALA A 76 4.32 22.96 1.64
CA ALA A 76 2.87 22.98 1.84
C ALA A 76 2.33 24.41 1.96
N ASN A 77 3.13 25.38 2.38
CA ASN A 77 2.73 26.78 2.54
C ASN A 77 3.29 27.72 1.47
N THR A 78 4.05 27.19 0.49
CA THR A 78 4.49 27.94 -0.68
C THR A 78 3.33 28.08 -1.66
N LEU A 79 2.94 29.33 -1.95
CA LEU A 79 1.89 29.61 -2.93
C LEU A 79 2.27 29.02 -4.30
N PRO A 80 1.34 28.31 -4.98
CA PRO A 80 1.56 27.84 -6.34
C PRO A 80 1.98 28.99 -7.28
N ALA A 81 2.90 28.69 -8.20
CA ALA A 81 3.49 29.70 -9.11
C ALA A 81 2.47 30.36 -10.04
N TYR A 82 1.32 29.71 -10.24
CA TYR A 82 0.15 30.26 -10.88
C TYR A 82 -0.97 30.26 -9.85
N TYR A 83 -1.78 31.34 -9.80
CA TYR A 83 -3.06 31.26 -9.13
C TYR A 83 -3.78 30.07 -9.76
N ASP A 84 -3.89 29.00 -8.99
CA ASP A 84 -4.66 27.84 -9.37
C ASP A 84 -6.09 28.34 -9.42
N THR A 85 -6.54 28.79 -10.59
CA THR A 85 -7.91 29.27 -10.80
C THR A 85 -8.90 28.13 -10.69
N ASP A 86 -8.39 26.91 -10.48
CA ASP A 86 -9.20 25.78 -10.08
C ASP A 86 -9.78 26.01 -8.68
N ILE A 87 -11.08 26.27 -8.66
CA ILE A 87 -11.88 26.36 -7.44
C ILE A 87 -11.91 25.05 -6.67
N GLU A 88 -11.53 23.93 -7.29
CA GLU A 88 -11.37 22.62 -6.65
C GLU A 88 -10.00 22.45 -6.00
N SER A 89 -9.08 23.41 -6.17
CA SER A 89 -7.79 23.39 -5.49
C SER A 89 -7.99 23.40 -3.97
N PRO A 90 -7.34 22.49 -3.22
CA PRO A 90 -7.37 22.49 -1.76
C PRO A 90 -7.00 23.86 -1.15
N TRP A 91 -6.15 24.63 -1.84
CA TRP A 91 -5.75 26.00 -1.48
C TRP A 91 -6.89 27.01 -1.48
N SER A 92 -7.91 26.79 -2.30
CA SER A 92 -9.09 27.64 -2.44
C SER A 92 -10.12 27.41 -1.33
N ASN A 93 -9.94 26.38 -0.48
CA ASN A 93 -10.87 25.99 0.58
C ASN A 93 -10.24 26.08 1.99
N PRO A 94 -10.22 27.26 2.63
CA PRO A 94 -9.68 27.42 3.97
C PRO A 94 -10.41 26.59 5.04
N ASN A 95 -11.67 26.21 4.81
CA ASN A 95 -12.40 25.31 5.71
C ASN A 95 -11.82 23.90 5.75
N LEU A 96 -11.06 23.48 4.73
CA LEU A 96 -10.36 22.20 4.71
C LEU A 96 -9.25 22.13 5.76
N PHE A 97 -8.68 23.28 6.15
CA PHE A 97 -7.54 23.38 7.05
C PHE A 97 -7.87 24.05 8.40
N ALA A 98 -9.09 24.55 8.59
CA ALA A 98 -9.53 25.14 9.85
C ALA A 98 -9.83 24.05 10.89
N ASP A 99 -9.67 24.37 12.18
CA ASP A 99 -10.08 23.50 13.29
C ASP A 99 -11.34 24.06 13.97
N GLY A 100 -12.51 23.61 13.51
CA GLY A 100 -13.80 24.10 13.99
C GLY A 100 -14.00 25.58 13.67
N ASN A 101 -13.79 26.45 14.66
CA ASN A 101 -13.86 27.92 14.51
C ASN A 101 -12.48 28.59 14.52
N ASP A 102 -11.39 27.83 14.61
CA ASP A 102 -10.03 28.34 14.58
C ASP A 102 -9.52 28.44 13.13
N PHE A 103 -9.43 29.69 12.66
CA PHE A 103 -8.87 30.08 11.36
C PHE A 103 -7.54 30.83 11.51
N SER A 104 -6.83 30.65 12.63
CA SER A 104 -5.50 31.21 12.80
C SER A 104 -4.55 30.69 11.72
N LEU A 105 -3.61 31.56 11.31
CA LEU A 105 -2.62 31.21 10.29
C LEU A 105 -1.82 29.97 10.70
N GLU A 106 -1.42 29.89 11.97
CA GLU A 106 -0.70 28.75 12.54
C GLU A 106 -1.47 27.42 12.38
N THR A 107 -2.78 27.42 12.67
CA THR A 107 -3.63 26.24 12.52
C THR A 107 -3.78 25.83 11.05
N ILE A 108 -4.00 26.80 10.16
CA ILE A 108 -4.15 26.55 8.72
C ILE A 108 -2.85 25.96 8.14
N GLU A 109 -1.70 26.57 8.43
CA GLU A 109 -0.40 26.14 7.90
C GLU A 109 0.00 24.74 8.39
N LYS A 110 -0.28 24.44 9.67
CA LYS A 110 -0.04 23.12 10.25
C LYS A 110 -0.96 22.05 9.63
N ASN A 111 -2.25 22.31 9.52
CA ASN A 111 -3.22 21.36 8.98
C ASN A 111 -3.00 21.12 7.48
N ARG A 112 -2.56 22.15 6.74
CA ARG A 112 -2.18 22.01 5.33
C ARG A 112 -0.95 21.12 5.14
N ASN A 113 0.08 21.30 5.96
CA ASN A 113 1.24 20.40 5.95
C ASN A 113 0.83 18.95 6.23
N LEU A 114 -0.02 18.73 7.24
CA LEU A 114 -0.53 17.40 7.55
C LEU A 114 -1.34 16.79 6.39
N TYR A 115 -2.19 17.59 5.74
CA TYR A 115 -2.95 17.17 4.57
C TYR A 115 -2.05 16.68 3.43
N TYR A 116 -1.01 17.45 3.07
CA TYR A 116 -0.09 17.04 2.00
C TYR A 116 0.77 15.83 2.38
N GLN A 117 1.16 15.69 3.64
CA GLN A 117 1.83 14.47 4.11
C GLN A 117 0.92 13.24 3.99
N GLN A 118 -0.39 13.38 4.24
CA GLN A 118 -1.35 12.29 4.04
C GLN A 118 -1.50 11.93 2.56
N GLN A 119 -1.56 12.92 1.66
CA GLN A 119 -1.62 12.66 0.22
C GLN A 119 -0.39 11.89 -0.26
N ASN A 120 0.81 12.35 0.09
CA ASN A 120 2.05 11.64 -0.23
C ASN A 120 2.05 10.21 0.33
N SER A 121 1.48 10.01 1.52
CA SER A 121 1.38 8.67 2.11
C SER A 121 0.41 7.77 1.38
N ASN A 122 -0.73 8.30 0.92
CA ASN A 122 -1.68 7.53 0.14
C ASN A 122 -1.10 7.15 -1.24
N GLU A 123 -0.36 8.07 -1.86
CA GLU A 123 0.36 7.81 -3.11
C GLU A 123 1.40 6.70 -2.94
N ALA A 124 2.24 6.78 -1.89
CA ALA A 124 3.23 5.75 -1.57
C ALA A 124 2.60 4.38 -1.31
N ILE A 125 1.47 4.33 -0.59
CA ILE A 125 0.71 3.09 -0.36
C ILE A 125 0.21 2.52 -1.70
N THR A 126 -0.37 3.36 -2.55
CA THR A 126 -0.86 2.94 -3.87
C THR A 126 0.28 2.38 -4.73
N HIS A 127 1.46 3.02 -4.71
CA HIS A 127 2.65 2.51 -5.40
C HIS A 127 3.09 1.16 -4.86
N VAL A 128 3.12 0.99 -3.53
CA VAL A 128 3.46 -0.29 -2.89
C VAL A 128 2.46 -1.38 -3.25
N GLU A 129 1.16 -1.10 -3.25
CA GLU A 129 0.12 -2.06 -3.66
C GLU A 129 0.33 -2.55 -5.11
N ASN A 130 0.70 -1.64 -6.02
CA ASN A 130 1.03 -2.02 -7.40
C ASN A 130 2.27 -2.92 -7.47
N ILE A 131 3.33 -2.59 -6.74
CA ILE A 131 4.55 -3.41 -6.67
C ILE A 131 4.25 -4.80 -6.13
N LEU A 132 3.47 -4.91 -5.05
CA LEU A 132 3.09 -6.19 -4.46
C LEU A 132 2.21 -7.00 -5.41
N THR A 133 1.29 -6.35 -6.13
CA THR A 133 0.47 -7.01 -7.15
C THR A 133 1.33 -7.62 -8.24
N GLU A 134 2.33 -6.90 -8.74
CA GLU A 134 3.25 -7.42 -9.76
C GLU A 134 4.12 -8.58 -9.21
N CYS A 135 4.54 -8.49 -7.96
CA CYS A 135 5.24 -9.56 -7.27
C CYS A 135 4.38 -10.84 -7.17
N VAL A 136 3.10 -10.70 -6.84
CA VAL A 136 2.14 -11.82 -6.74
C VAL A 136 1.94 -12.47 -8.10
N LYS A 137 1.77 -11.68 -9.16
CA LYS A 137 1.67 -12.17 -10.54
C LYS A 137 2.93 -12.94 -10.95
N THR A 138 4.09 -12.37 -10.65
CA THR A 138 5.39 -12.98 -10.97
C THR A 138 5.59 -14.31 -10.21
N LEU A 139 5.25 -14.34 -8.93
CA LEU A 139 5.36 -15.52 -8.09
C LEU A 139 4.41 -16.64 -8.56
N SER A 140 3.18 -16.29 -8.95
CA SER A 140 2.13 -17.25 -9.28
C SER A 140 2.40 -18.08 -10.55
N VAL A 141 3.20 -17.55 -11.48
CA VAL A 141 3.67 -18.26 -12.69
C VAL A 141 4.37 -19.56 -12.32
N HIS A 142 5.15 -19.55 -11.24
CA HIS A 142 5.95 -20.70 -10.80
C HIS A 142 5.29 -21.55 -9.72
N MET A 143 4.21 -21.06 -9.11
CA MET A 143 3.52 -21.80 -8.07
C MET A 143 2.81 -23.02 -8.65
N ASN A 144 2.86 -24.11 -7.89
CA ASN A 144 2.06 -25.30 -8.14
C ASN A 144 0.69 -25.20 -7.44
N ILE A 145 -0.31 -25.92 -7.95
CA ILE A 145 -1.62 -26.02 -7.30
C ILE A 145 -1.44 -26.62 -5.89
N GLY A 146 -2.05 -25.99 -4.90
CA GLY A 146 -1.94 -26.34 -3.48
C GLY A 146 -0.75 -25.72 -2.75
N GLN A 147 0.09 -24.95 -3.46
CA GLN A 147 1.20 -24.23 -2.85
C GLN A 147 0.74 -22.91 -2.26
N THR A 148 1.27 -22.59 -1.08
CA THR A 148 1.08 -21.31 -0.39
C THR A 148 2.43 -20.70 -0.07
N ASN A 149 2.56 -19.42 -0.36
CA ASN A 149 3.70 -18.57 -0.03
C ASN A 149 3.26 -17.56 1.02
N ILE A 150 4.09 -17.38 2.04
CA ILE A 150 3.86 -16.41 3.10
C ILE A 150 5.11 -15.56 3.19
N ILE A 151 4.93 -14.26 3.06
CA ILE A 151 5.97 -13.25 3.23
C ILE A 151 5.56 -12.39 4.40
N ASP A 152 6.42 -12.32 5.40
CA ASP A 152 6.17 -11.59 6.64
C ASP A 152 7.34 -10.64 6.89
N THR A 153 7.02 -9.35 6.91
CA THR A 153 7.96 -8.25 7.16
C THR A 153 7.40 -7.40 8.31
N ASP A 154 8.17 -6.43 8.78
CA ASP A 154 7.75 -5.59 9.91
C ASP A 154 6.45 -4.81 9.66
N SER A 155 6.11 -4.50 8.40
CA SER A 155 4.90 -3.73 8.06
C SER A 155 4.00 -4.37 7.01
N ILE A 156 4.48 -5.36 6.26
CA ILE A 156 3.71 -6.04 5.22
C ILE A 156 3.65 -7.52 5.55
N GLN A 157 2.44 -8.06 5.61
CA GLN A 157 2.23 -9.49 5.57
C GLN A 157 1.48 -9.84 4.29
N MET A 158 1.99 -10.78 3.51
CA MET A 158 1.40 -11.22 2.26
C MET A 158 1.31 -12.73 2.23
N THR A 159 0.12 -13.25 1.95
CA THR A 159 -0.13 -14.68 1.75
C THR A 159 -0.67 -14.89 0.34
N THR A 160 0.07 -15.62 -0.48
CA THR A 160 -0.33 -15.98 -1.84
C THR A 160 -0.51 -17.48 -1.93
N SER A 161 -1.68 -17.95 -2.36
CA SER A 161 -1.99 -19.38 -2.52
C SER A 161 -2.49 -19.65 -3.94
N LYS A 162 -1.94 -20.68 -4.59
CA LYS A 162 -2.47 -21.18 -5.86
C LYS A 162 -3.34 -22.38 -5.59
N LEU A 163 -4.60 -22.33 -5.98
CA LEU A 163 -5.59 -23.37 -5.72
C LEU A 163 -6.53 -23.55 -6.91
N ILE A 164 -7.36 -24.58 -6.85
CA ILE A 164 -8.50 -24.72 -7.76
C ILE A 164 -9.74 -24.10 -7.12
N MET A 165 -10.66 -23.59 -7.94
CA MET A 165 -11.89 -22.92 -7.51
C MET A 165 -12.69 -23.74 -6.48
N GLY A 166 -12.75 -25.06 -6.62
CA GLY A 166 -13.45 -25.95 -5.68
C GLY A 166 -12.91 -25.92 -4.25
N ASN A 167 -11.66 -25.51 -4.04
CA ASN A 167 -11.01 -25.45 -2.74
C ASN A 167 -11.15 -24.09 -2.04
N LEU A 168 -11.68 -23.07 -2.73
CA LEU A 168 -11.76 -21.71 -2.20
C LEU A 168 -12.60 -21.62 -0.92
N GLY A 169 -13.71 -22.36 -0.83
CA GLY A 169 -14.56 -22.41 0.38
C GLY A 169 -13.92 -23.13 1.58
N SER A 170 -12.71 -23.68 1.43
CA SER A 170 -11.90 -24.26 2.51
C SER A 170 -10.62 -23.47 2.80
N LEU A 171 -10.42 -22.34 2.11
CA LEU A 171 -9.28 -21.48 2.33
C LEU A 171 -9.40 -20.79 3.69
N ASN A 172 -8.38 -20.98 4.52
CA ASN A 172 -8.17 -20.22 5.74
C ASN A 172 -6.91 -19.39 5.54
N ILE A 173 -7.05 -18.07 5.50
CA ILE A 173 -5.90 -17.16 5.36
C ILE A 173 -5.56 -16.66 6.76
N SER A 174 -4.32 -16.89 7.19
CA SER A 174 -3.86 -16.50 8.51
C SER A 174 -3.23 -15.11 8.44
N GLU A 175 -3.85 -14.16 9.13
CA GLU A 175 -3.41 -12.78 9.20
C GLU A 175 -2.65 -12.51 10.50
N ALA A 176 -1.96 -11.37 10.53
CA ALA A 176 -1.16 -10.93 11.65
C ALA A 176 -1.99 -10.86 12.94
N GLY A 177 -1.38 -11.30 14.04
CA GLY A 177 -2.05 -11.35 15.34
C GLY A 177 -2.99 -12.56 15.53
N GLY A 178 -2.94 -13.55 14.63
CA GLY A 178 -3.71 -14.80 14.75
C GLY A 178 -5.15 -14.71 14.26
N SER A 179 -5.50 -13.64 13.56
CA SER A 179 -6.79 -13.51 12.87
C SER A 179 -6.85 -14.44 11.66
N ILE A 180 -8.04 -14.93 11.32
CA ILE A 180 -8.22 -15.82 10.17
C ILE A 180 -9.34 -15.29 9.28
N ILE A 181 -9.05 -15.06 8.01
CA ILE A 181 -10.09 -14.83 7.00
C ILE A 181 -10.63 -16.20 6.58
N ARG A 182 -11.94 -16.36 6.76
CA ARG A 182 -12.67 -17.55 6.31
C ARG A 182 -13.69 -17.15 5.28
N LEU A 183 -13.54 -17.74 4.10
CA LEU A 183 -14.53 -17.58 3.05
C LEU A 183 -15.74 -18.47 3.34
N PRO A 184 -16.98 -17.97 3.14
CA PRO A 184 -18.17 -18.81 3.28
C PRO A 184 -18.15 -19.97 2.29
N LYS A 185 -18.87 -21.05 2.56
CA LYS A 185 -18.98 -22.14 1.57
C LYS A 185 -20.00 -21.73 0.50
N LEU A 186 -19.51 -21.26 -0.65
CA LEU A 186 -20.33 -20.81 -1.78
C LEU A 186 -19.91 -21.51 -3.09
N SER A 187 -20.80 -21.46 -4.09
CA SER A 187 -20.46 -21.75 -5.49
C SER A 187 -19.73 -20.54 -6.08
N TYR A 188 -18.44 -20.43 -5.77
CA TYR A 188 -17.61 -19.29 -6.18
C TYR A 188 -17.44 -19.15 -7.68
N CYS A 189 -17.50 -20.27 -8.38
CA CYS A 189 -17.24 -20.35 -9.80
C CYS A 189 -18.16 -19.42 -10.62
N SER A 190 -19.48 -19.56 -10.40
CA SER A 190 -20.50 -18.71 -11.01
C SER A 190 -20.51 -17.28 -10.45
N LEU A 191 -20.07 -17.08 -9.21
CA LEU A 191 -20.11 -15.78 -8.53
C LEU A 191 -18.96 -14.85 -8.95
N LEU A 192 -17.76 -15.41 -9.13
CA LEU A 192 -16.53 -14.65 -9.38
C LEU A 192 -16.21 -14.55 -10.87
N LEU A 193 -16.40 -15.63 -11.64
CA LEU A 193 -15.92 -15.72 -13.03
C LEU A 193 -17.04 -15.88 -14.06
N GLY A 194 -18.28 -16.11 -13.63
CA GLY A 194 -19.42 -16.40 -14.51
C GLY A 194 -19.54 -17.88 -14.87
N SER A 195 -20.73 -18.31 -15.30
CA SER A 195 -21.08 -19.73 -15.49
C SER A 195 -20.40 -20.41 -16.67
N ASP A 196 -19.98 -19.65 -17.68
CA ASP A 196 -19.58 -20.19 -18.98
C ASP A 196 -18.07 -20.38 -19.11
N SER A 197 -17.29 -19.81 -18.19
CA SER A 197 -15.82 -19.75 -18.19
C SER A 197 -15.18 -20.49 -17.02
N CYS A 198 -15.97 -20.99 -16.08
CA CYS A 198 -15.48 -21.52 -14.82
C CYS A 198 -15.91 -22.96 -14.57
N SER A 199 -14.97 -23.77 -14.06
CA SER A 199 -15.20 -25.09 -13.48
C SER A 199 -14.60 -25.17 -12.07
N ASN A 200 -14.98 -26.18 -11.28
CA ASN A 200 -14.34 -26.42 -9.98
C ASN A 200 -12.83 -26.70 -10.08
N ASN A 201 -12.35 -27.05 -11.27
CA ASN A 201 -10.93 -27.30 -11.55
C ASN A 201 -10.20 -26.06 -12.09
N THR A 202 -10.90 -24.93 -12.26
CA THR A 202 -10.27 -23.69 -12.72
C THR A 202 -9.21 -23.26 -11.70
N GLU A 203 -7.99 -23.07 -12.18
CA GLU A 203 -6.89 -22.54 -11.38
C GLU A 203 -7.14 -21.07 -11.04
N ILE A 204 -6.91 -20.74 -9.77
CA ILE A 204 -7.02 -19.40 -9.24
C ILE A 204 -5.88 -19.10 -8.28
N ILE A 205 -5.59 -17.83 -8.11
CA ILE A 205 -4.65 -17.32 -7.13
C ILE A 205 -5.46 -16.55 -6.10
N ALA A 206 -5.41 -16.99 -4.85
CA ALA A 206 -5.91 -16.21 -3.73
C ALA A 206 -4.74 -15.51 -3.07
N ASN A 207 -4.79 -14.19 -3.05
CA ASN A 207 -3.77 -13.35 -2.43
C ASN A 207 -4.39 -12.52 -1.32
N SER A 208 -3.74 -12.46 -0.17
CA SER A 208 -4.10 -11.51 0.87
C SER A 208 -2.90 -10.69 1.28
N VAL A 209 -3.11 -9.38 1.43
CA VAL A 209 -2.08 -8.44 1.87
C VAL A 209 -2.62 -7.67 3.06
N VAL A 210 -1.79 -7.57 4.10
CA VAL A 210 -2.00 -6.71 5.24
C VAL A 210 -0.97 -5.59 5.18
N LEU A 211 -1.47 -4.36 5.11
CA LEU A 211 -0.64 -3.15 5.13
C LEU A 211 -1.04 -2.28 6.34
N PRO A 212 -0.13 -1.44 6.86
CA PRO A 212 -0.54 -0.36 7.74
C PRO A 212 -1.56 0.52 7.01
N LEU A 213 -2.68 0.85 7.68
CA LEU A 213 -3.56 1.90 7.14
C LEU A 213 -2.75 3.21 7.11
N ALA A 214 -2.85 3.96 6.03
CA ALA A 214 -2.43 5.36 6.02
C ALA A 214 -2.98 6.06 7.27
N ALA A 215 -2.21 7.01 7.80
CA ALA A 215 -2.64 7.81 8.94
C ALA A 215 -4.03 8.40 8.68
N ALA A 216 -5.05 7.84 9.35
CA ALA A 216 -6.39 8.40 9.38
C ALA A 216 -6.27 9.88 9.77
N GLY A 217 -6.70 10.73 8.85
CA GLY A 217 -6.44 12.15 8.95
C GLY A 217 -7.16 12.78 10.13
N TYR A 218 -6.47 13.74 10.75
CA TYR A 218 -7.08 14.64 11.72
C TYR A 218 -8.13 15.49 11.01
N ASN A 219 -9.40 15.33 11.39
CA ASN A 219 -10.54 16.07 10.86
C ASN A 219 -11.01 17.19 11.82
N GLY A 220 -10.09 17.80 12.58
CA GLY A 220 -10.40 18.88 13.52
C GLY A 220 -11.20 18.45 14.76
N ARG A 221 -11.42 17.15 15.01
CA ARG A 221 -12.18 16.70 16.21
C ARG A 221 -11.63 15.47 16.90
N THR A 222 -10.84 14.64 16.21
CA THR A 222 -10.33 13.39 16.78
C THR A 222 -8.96 13.05 16.21
N TYR A 223 -8.00 12.78 17.11
CA TYR A 223 -6.80 12.04 16.76
C TYR A 223 -7.20 10.58 16.59
N ALA A 224 -7.33 10.10 15.35
CA ALA A 224 -7.42 8.68 15.11
C ALA A 224 -6.05 8.07 15.48
N HIS A 225 -6.05 7.01 16.30
CA HIS A 225 -4.82 6.30 16.65
C HIS A 225 -4.35 5.48 15.44
N VAL A 226 -3.52 6.10 14.61
CA VAL A 226 -2.95 5.57 13.35
C VAL A 226 -2.06 4.33 13.52
N ASN A 227 -1.76 3.93 14.76
CA ASN A 227 -0.88 2.79 15.07
C ASN A 227 -1.64 1.47 15.29
N MET A 228 -2.96 1.44 15.10
CA MET A 228 -3.80 0.27 15.38
C MET A 228 -4.62 -0.21 14.18
N SER A 229 -4.66 0.54 13.08
CA SER A 229 -5.46 0.18 11.92
C SER A 229 -4.56 -0.46 10.86
N ARG A 230 -5.00 -1.61 10.34
CA ARG A 230 -4.38 -2.31 9.22
C ARG A 230 -5.44 -2.49 8.14
N SER A 231 -5.07 -2.30 6.88
CA SER A 231 -5.91 -2.72 5.76
C SER A 231 -5.63 -4.20 5.53
N VAL A 232 -6.69 -4.91 5.16
CA VAL A 232 -6.60 -6.30 4.73
C VAL A 232 -7.26 -6.35 3.37
N SER A 233 -6.49 -6.65 2.33
CA SER A 233 -7.01 -6.94 1.00
C SER A 233 -7.08 -8.44 0.78
N LEU A 234 -8.04 -8.87 -0.03
CA LEU A 234 -8.16 -10.23 -0.52
C LEU A 234 -8.53 -10.18 -1.99
N ASP A 235 -7.62 -10.67 -2.83
CA ASP A 235 -7.77 -10.73 -4.27
C ASP A 235 -7.87 -12.20 -4.70
N ILE A 236 -8.79 -12.47 -5.62
CA ILE A 236 -8.95 -13.79 -6.24
C ILE A 236 -8.81 -13.58 -7.74
N LEU A 237 -7.69 -14.06 -8.27
CA LEU A 237 -7.28 -13.88 -9.65
C LEU A 237 -7.48 -15.20 -10.41
N ASP A 238 -7.78 -15.13 -11.70
CA ASP A 238 -7.77 -16.31 -12.56
C ASP A 238 -6.34 -16.68 -12.99
N SER A 239 -6.20 -17.70 -13.84
CA SER A 239 -4.89 -18.17 -14.33
C SER A 239 -4.09 -17.13 -15.14
N THR A 240 -4.69 -16.00 -15.52
CA THR A 240 -4.06 -14.93 -16.28
C THR A 240 -3.61 -13.74 -15.44
N GLY A 241 -3.99 -13.69 -14.15
CA GLY A 241 -3.57 -12.64 -13.21
C GLY A 241 -4.47 -11.41 -13.26
#